data_AF-A0A1F2S4S2-F1
#
_entry.id   AF-A0A1F2S4S2-F1
#
_cell.length_a   1.000
_cell.length_b   1.000
_cell.length_c   1.000
_cell.angle_alpha   90.00
_cell.angle_beta   90.00
_cell.angle_gamma   90.00
#
_symmetry.space_group_name_H-M   'P 1'
#
loop_
_entity.id
_entity.type
_entity.pdbx_description
1 polymer ?
#
loop_
_entity_poly.entity_id
_entity_poly.type
_entity_poly.pdbx_seq_one_letter_code
_entity_poly.pdbx_strand_id
1 'polypeptide(L)'
;MPIYLCRWPNGDCSVVRANNRGEAVELLDEFGNAEGCPLIPLPTFMMHLRISDEGEVEFDSFGEATEHVLFELAYPLLSEVLLNVPTDEAGNPTPEGLIAISDAVAKERERIRRKKVKEPDTERGREMKKIIRAPTRIIDRVIRESATKLLKRFPVKGKPN
;
A
#
# COMPACT_ATOMS: atom_id res chain seq x y z
N MET A 1 6.02 -12.91 -10.83
CA MET A 1 6.13 -12.01 -9.67
C MET A 1 4.75 -11.54 -9.29
N PRO A 2 4.34 -11.65 -8.02
CA PRO A 2 3.02 -11.21 -7.57
C PRO A 2 2.81 -9.70 -7.69
N ILE A 3 1.53 -9.32 -7.74
CA ILE A 3 1.08 -7.93 -7.65
C ILE A 3 0.37 -7.78 -6.30
N TYR A 4 0.59 -6.66 -5.62
CA TYR A 4 -0.01 -6.37 -4.34
C TYR A 4 -0.75 -5.04 -4.40
N LEU A 5 -1.98 -5.03 -3.89
CA LEU A 5 -2.71 -3.83 -3.53
C LEU A 5 -2.40 -3.51 -2.06
N CYS A 6 -1.78 -2.36 -1.83
CA CYS A 6 -1.64 -1.76 -0.52
C CYS A 6 -2.86 -0.92 -0.22
N ARG A 7 -3.49 -1.16 0.93
CA ARG A 7 -4.61 -0.37 1.41
C ARG A 7 -4.14 0.52 2.56
N TRP A 8 -4.09 1.82 2.33
CA TRP A 8 -3.53 2.79 3.27
C TRP A 8 -4.53 3.13 4.39
N PRO A 9 -4.06 3.47 5.61
CA PRO A 9 -4.95 3.80 6.72
C PRO A 9 -5.84 5.03 6.48
N ASN A 10 -5.52 5.88 5.51
CA ASN A 10 -6.28 7.10 5.23
C ASN A 10 -7.44 6.92 4.26
N GLY A 11 -7.61 5.73 3.66
CA GLY A 11 -8.60 5.53 2.60
C GLY A 11 -8.02 5.22 1.24
N ASP A 12 -6.74 5.47 1.00
CA ASP A 12 -6.19 5.31 -0.33
C ASP A 12 -5.78 3.87 -0.60
N CYS A 13 -5.45 3.56 -1.86
CA CYS A 13 -4.75 2.35 -2.23
C CYS A 13 -3.67 2.60 -3.28
N SER A 14 -2.64 1.75 -3.27
CA SER A 14 -1.59 1.73 -4.29
C SER A 14 -1.36 0.30 -4.75
N VAL A 15 -0.99 0.11 -6.02
CA VAL A 15 -0.70 -1.21 -6.58
C VAL A 15 0.78 -1.29 -6.95
N VAL A 16 1.44 -2.38 -6.56
CA VAL A 16 2.86 -2.61 -6.84
C VAL A 16 3.13 -4.05 -7.24
N ARG A 17 4.01 -4.25 -8.23
CA ARG A 17 4.54 -5.58 -8.59
C ARG A 17 5.85 -5.81 -7.84
N ALA A 18 5.94 -6.89 -7.08
CA ALA A 18 7.11 -7.22 -6.27
C ALA A 18 7.30 -8.75 -6.17
N ASN A 19 8.50 -9.23 -5.86
CA ASN A 19 8.78 -10.64 -5.67
C ASN A 19 8.10 -11.21 -4.41
N ASN A 20 7.96 -10.40 -3.36
CA ASN A 20 7.33 -10.78 -2.11
C ASN A 20 6.77 -9.56 -1.36
N ARG A 21 6.00 -9.79 -0.29
CA ARG A 21 5.41 -8.72 0.54
C ARG A 21 6.45 -7.76 1.13
N GLY A 22 7.64 -8.26 1.50
CA GLY A 22 8.70 -7.43 2.07
C GLY A 22 9.24 -6.41 1.07
N GLU A 23 9.49 -6.86 -0.17
CA GLU A 23 9.88 -5.96 -1.26
C GLU A 23 8.75 -5.02 -1.67
N ALA A 24 7.49 -5.45 -1.65
CA ALA A 24 6.36 -4.56 -1.89
C ALA A 24 6.35 -3.37 -0.93
N VAL A 25 6.60 -3.61 0.36
CA VAL A 25 6.72 -2.54 1.37
C VAL A 25 7.89 -1.60 1.07
N GLU A 26 9.04 -2.14 0.65
CA GLU A 26 10.21 -1.32 0.30
C GLU A 26 9.93 -0.41 -0.91
N LEU A 27 9.25 -0.93 -1.95
CA LEU A 27 8.90 -0.15 -3.15
C LEU A 27 7.83 0.90 -2.87
N LEU A 28 6.86 0.61 -2.01
CA LEU A 28 5.79 1.54 -1.64
C LEU A 28 6.28 2.73 -0.81
N ASP A 29 7.52 2.72 -0.31
CA ASP A 29 8.13 3.83 0.44
C ASP A 29 8.16 5.15 -0.37
N GLU A 30 8.04 5.06 -1.70
CA GLU A 30 7.84 6.22 -2.58
C GLU A 30 6.61 7.07 -2.20
N PHE A 31 5.53 6.42 -1.76
CA PHE A 31 4.31 7.09 -1.29
C PHE A 31 4.25 7.19 0.24
N GLY A 32 5.01 6.34 0.92
CA GLY A 32 5.22 6.38 2.36
C GLY A 32 5.36 4.99 2.97
N ASN A 33 5.57 4.93 4.28
CA ASN A 33 5.81 3.66 4.95
C ASN A 33 4.56 2.74 4.95
N ALA A 34 4.58 1.72 4.09
CA ALA A 34 3.56 0.69 3.97
C ALA A 34 3.67 -0.42 5.06
N GLU A 35 4.60 -0.31 6.01
CA GLU A 35 4.71 -1.28 7.10
C GLU A 35 3.42 -1.37 7.91
N GLY A 36 2.94 -2.61 8.07
CA GLY A 36 1.72 -2.89 8.82
C GLY A 36 0.45 -2.56 8.06
N CYS A 37 0.52 -1.96 6.86
CA CYS A 37 -0.64 -1.80 5.99
C CYS A 37 -1.07 -3.17 5.43
N PRO A 38 -2.38 -3.39 5.20
CA PRO A 38 -2.86 -4.53 4.43
C PRO A 38 -2.24 -4.57 3.03
N LEU A 39 -1.66 -5.72 2.68
CA LEU A 39 -1.19 -6.04 1.34
C LEU A 39 -2.00 -7.22 0.79
N ILE A 40 -2.93 -6.91 -0.10
CA ILE A 40 -3.84 -7.86 -0.72
C ILE A 40 -3.18 -8.34 -2.03
N PRO A 41 -2.91 -9.65 -2.20
CA PRO A 41 -2.39 -10.14 -3.47
C PRO A 41 -3.47 -10.01 -4.56
N LEU A 42 -3.08 -9.45 -5.70
CA LEU A 42 -3.91 -9.38 -6.90
C LEU A 42 -3.52 -10.53 -7.84
N PRO A 43 -4.45 -11.44 -8.21
CA PRO A 43 -4.19 -12.49 -9.20
C PRO A 43 -3.79 -11.91 -10.56
N THR A 44 -4.49 -10.84 -10.95
CA THR A 44 -4.26 -10.06 -12.16
C THR A 44 -4.49 -8.59 -11.84
N PHE A 45 -3.85 -7.70 -12.59
CA PHE A 45 -4.13 -6.27 -12.54
C PHE A 45 -4.37 -5.77 -13.96
N MET A 46 -5.56 -5.23 -14.20
CA MET A 46 -5.96 -4.66 -15.48
C MET A 46 -6.57 -3.29 -15.25
N MET A 47 -6.07 -2.30 -15.97
CA MET A 47 -6.52 -0.92 -15.92
C MET A 47 -6.60 -0.43 -17.37
N HIS A 48 -7.74 0.17 -17.72
CA HIS A 48 -7.94 0.82 -18.99
C HIS A 48 -7.80 2.33 -18.80
N LEU A 49 -7.00 2.94 -19.68
CA LEU A 49 -6.78 4.38 -19.73
C LEU A 49 -7.22 4.87 -21.11
N ARG A 50 -7.83 6.05 -21.16
CA ARG A 50 -8.22 6.72 -22.40
C ARG A 50 -7.44 8.03 -22.56
N ILE A 51 -7.32 8.49 -23.79
CA ILE A 51 -6.75 9.82 -24.10
C ILE A 51 -7.91 10.78 -24.34
N SER A 52 -7.89 11.94 -23.69
CA SER A 52 -8.87 13.01 -23.92
C SER A 52 -8.52 13.82 -25.18
N ASP A 53 -9.48 14.61 -25.67
CA ASP A 53 -9.27 15.49 -26.83
C ASP A 53 -8.28 16.63 -26.51
N GLU A 54 -8.06 16.92 -25.22
CA GLU A 54 -7.06 17.85 -24.69
C GLU A 54 -5.65 17.23 -24.57
N GLY A 55 -5.52 15.93 -24.86
CA GLY A 55 -4.25 15.20 -24.79
C GLY A 55 -3.88 14.69 -23.39
N GLU A 56 -4.84 14.61 -22.47
CA GLU A 56 -4.64 14.06 -21.13
C GLU A 56 -4.92 12.55 -21.10
N VAL A 57 -4.13 11.79 -20.34
CA VAL A 57 -4.39 10.35 -20.11
C VAL A 57 -5.25 10.20 -18.86
N GLU A 58 -6.47 9.73 -19.03
CA GLU A 58 -7.46 9.58 -17.97
C GLU A 58 -7.68 8.11 -17.62
N PHE A 59 -8.01 7.88 -16.34
CA PHE A 59 -8.54 6.59 -15.93
C PHE A 59 -9.93 6.38 -16.51
N ASP A 60 -10.13 5.24 -17.18
CA ASP A 60 -11.43 4.84 -17.68
C ASP A 60 -12.07 3.80 -16.76
N SER A 61 -11.42 2.64 -16.63
CA SER A 61 -12.00 1.50 -15.90
C SER A 61 -10.94 0.51 -15.42
N PHE A 62 -11.33 -0.33 -14.45
CA PHE A 62 -10.57 -1.53 -14.10
C PHE A 62 -11.15 -2.74 -14.82
N GLY A 63 -10.33 -3.75 -15.06
CA GLY A 63 -10.86 -5.06 -15.49
C GLY A 63 -11.62 -5.72 -14.32
N GLU A 64 -12.66 -6.48 -14.64
CA GLU A 64 -13.59 -7.11 -13.67
C GLU A 64 -12.89 -7.76 -12.47
N ALA A 65 -11.88 -8.60 -12.70
CA ALA A 65 -11.14 -9.27 -11.62
C ALA A 65 -10.38 -8.30 -10.69
N THR A 66 -9.91 -7.16 -11.23
CA THR A 66 -9.26 -6.11 -10.43
C THR A 66 -10.30 -5.35 -9.62
N GLU A 67 -11.42 -5.03 -10.25
CA GLU A 67 -12.53 -4.31 -9.66
C GLU A 67 -13.16 -5.09 -8.51
N HIS A 68 -13.37 -6.40 -8.69
CA HIS A 68 -13.81 -7.33 -7.66
C HIS A 68 -12.92 -7.29 -6.41
N VAL A 69 -11.59 -7.37 -6.57
CA VAL A 69 -10.67 -7.27 -5.42
C VAL A 69 -10.72 -5.88 -4.78
N LEU A 70 -10.81 -4.82 -5.58
CA LEU A 70 -10.89 -3.45 -5.09
C LEU A 70 -12.13 -3.25 -4.20
N PHE A 71 -13.30 -3.57 -4.72
CA PHE A 71 -14.56 -3.28 -4.02
C PHE A 71 -14.91 -4.32 -2.97
N GLU A 72 -14.66 -5.61 -3.18
CA GLU A 72 -15.04 -6.63 -2.19
C GLU A 72 -14.03 -6.78 -1.05
N LEU A 73 -12.73 -6.60 -1.32
CA LEU A 73 -11.70 -6.79 -0.30
C LEU A 73 -11.17 -5.45 0.25
N ALA A 74 -10.93 -4.48 -0.63
CA ALA A 74 -10.32 -3.21 -0.25
C ALA A 74 -11.34 -2.17 0.25
N TYR A 75 -12.58 -2.18 -0.27
CA TYR A 75 -13.64 -1.22 0.06
C TYR A 75 -15.05 -1.84 0.23
N PRO A 76 -15.22 -2.90 1.05
CA PRO A 76 -16.48 -3.63 1.15
C PRO A 76 -17.68 -2.78 1.58
N LEU A 77 -17.50 -1.82 2.50
CA LEU A 77 -18.61 -0.98 2.97
C LEU A 77 -19.07 0.00 1.88
N LEU A 78 -18.13 0.50 1.08
CA LEU A 78 -18.46 1.35 -0.07
C LEU A 78 -19.15 0.52 -1.16
N SER A 79 -18.67 -0.69 -1.41
CA SER A 79 -19.28 -1.61 -2.39
C SER A 79 -20.75 -1.90 -2.06
N GLU A 80 -21.05 -2.20 -0.81
CA GLU A 80 -22.43 -2.48 -0.36
C GLU A 80 -23.38 -1.28 -0.59
N VAL A 81 -22.90 -0.06 -0.34
CA VAL A 81 -23.68 1.15 -0.56
C VAL A 81 -23.86 1.45 -2.04
N LEU A 82 -22.81 1.29 -2.86
CA LEU A 82 -22.89 1.53 -4.30
C LEU A 82 -23.89 0.59 -5.00
N LEU A 83 -24.07 -0.64 -4.50
CA LEU A 83 -25.06 -1.58 -5.04
C LEU A 83 -26.51 -1.14 -4.81
N ASN A 84 -26.77 -0.34 -3.78
CA ASN A 84 -28.11 0.01 -3.33
C ASN A 84 -28.35 1.54 -3.28
N VAL A 85 -27.45 2.32 -3.88
CA VAL A 85 -27.52 3.77 -3.79
C VAL A 85 -28.80 4.27 -4.49
N PRO A 86 -29.62 5.11 -3.84
CA PRO A 86 -30.73 5.76 -4.51
C PRO A 86 -30.22 6.59 -5.70
N THR A 87 -30.78 6.35 -6.87
CA THR A 87 -30.46 7.09 -8.10
C THR A 87 -31.70 7.79 -8.66
N ASP A 88 -31.47 8.88 -9.39
CA ASP A 88 -32.48 9.53 -10.21
C ASP A 88 -32.81 8.70 -11.48
N GLU A 89 -33.72 9.21 -12.31
CA GLU A 89 -34.12 8.58 -13.58
C GLU A 89 -32.97 8.48 -14.59
N ALA A 90 -31.90 9.27 -14.41
CA ALA A 90 -30.71 9.25 -15.25
C ALA A 90 -29.60 8.34 -14.68
N GLY A 91 -29.84 7.68 -13.55
CA GLY A 91 -28.88 6.79 -12.90
C GLY A 91 -27.83 7.52 -12.05
N ASN A 92 -27.97 8.82 -11.81
CA ASN A 92 -27.07 9.56 -10.94
C ASN A 92 -27.51 9.43 -9.47
N PRO A 93 -26.58 9.36 -8.50
CA PRO A 93 -26.94 9.33 -7.09
C PRO A 93 -27.78 10.55 -6.68
N THR A 94 -28.91 10.31 -5.99
CA THR A 94 -29.71 11.40 -5.41
C THR A 94 -28.94 12.09 -4.27
N PRO A 95 -29.39 13.25 -3.76
CA PRO A 95 -28.77 13.87 -2.58
C PRO A 95 -28.67 12.91 -1.38
N GLU A 96 -29.68 12.07 -1.15
CA GLU A 96 -29.66 11.02 -0.12
C GLU A 96 -28.61 9.95 -0.44
N GLY A 97 -28.50 9.55 -1.71
CA GLY A 97 -27.47 8.63 -2.18
C GLY A 97 -26.05 9.17 -1.99
N LEU A 98 -25.82 10.45 -2.27
CA LEU A 98 -24.53 11.11 -2.04
C LEU A 98 -24.15 11.15 -0.56
N ILE A 99 -25.12 11.39 0.33
CA ILE A 99 -24.91 11.32 1.79
C ILE A 99 -24.51 9.89 2.19
N ALA A 100 -25.23 8.88 1.70
CA ALA A 100 -24.92 7.48 1.99
C ALA A 100 -23.50 7.09 1.50
N ILE A 101 -23.12 7.50 0.30
CA ILE A 101 -21.76 7.29 -0.24
C ILE A 101 -20.73 7.98 0.66
N SER A 102 -20.95 9.25 1.02
CA SER A 102 -20.04 10.02 1.86
C SER A 102 -19.82 9.35 3.22
N ASP A 103 -20.89 8.87 3.86
CA ASP A 103 -20.83 8.14 5.12
C ASP A 103 -20.07 6.81 4.98
N ALA A 104 -20.27 6.09 3.88
CA ALA A 104 -19.55 4.85 3.59
C ALA A 104 -18.05 5.11 3.39
N VAL A 105 -17.68 6.17 2.66
CA VAL A 105 -16.29 6.60 2.49
C VAL A 105 -15.66 6.94 3.84
N ALA A 106 -16.35 7.69 4.70
CA ALA A 106 -15.86 8.01 6.03
C ALA A 106 -15.57 6.74 6.86
N LYS A 107 -16.51 5.78 6.85
CA LYS A 107 -16.33 4.48 7.51
C LYS A 107 -15.16 3.68 6.94
N GLU A 108 -15.00 3.64 5.62
CA GLU A 108 -13.87 2.96 4.97
C GLU A 108 -12.51 3.58 5.32
N ARG A 109 -12.45 4.91 5.49
CA ARG A 109 -11.23 5.59 5.93
C ARG A 109 -10.85 5.23 7.37
N GLU A 110 -11.82 4.95 8.24
CA GLU A 110 -11.56 4.59 9.64
C GLU A 110 -11.36 3.08 9.86
N ARG A 111 -11.79 2.25 8.91
CA ARG A 111 -11.83 0.78 9.03
C ARG A 111 -10.45 0.16 9.21
N ILE A 112 -9.42 0.71 8.57
CA ILE A 112 -8.09 0.08 8.50
C ILE A 112 -7.11 0.75 9.46
N ARG A 113 -6.51 -0.08 10.31
CA ARG A 113 -5.41 0.32 11.19
C ARG A 113 -4.15 -0.46 10.84
N ARG A 114 -3.00 0.21 10.96
CA ARG A 114 -1.70 -0.45 10.77
C ARG A 114 -1.51 -1.56 11.80
N LYS A 115 -1.11 -2.74 11.34
CA LYS A 115 -0.67 -3.82 12.21
C LYS A 115 0.67 -3.46 12.85
N LYS A 116 0.89 -3.95 14.07
CA LYS A 116 2.19 -3.84 14.72
C LYS A 116 3.23 -4.63 13.91
N VAL A 117 4.32 -3.96 13.56
CA VAL A 117 5.44 -4.56 12.84
C VAL A 117 6.63 -4.80 13.77
N LYS A 118 7.55 -5.66 13.32
CA LYS A 118 8.80 -5.89 14.02
C LYS A 118 9.63 -4.60 14.02
N GLU A 119 10.25 -4.30 15.16
CA GLU A 119 11.21 -3.21 15.27
C GLU A 119 12.56 -3.59 14.63
N PRO A 120 13.38 -2.61 14.24
CA PRO A 120 14.75 -2.84 13.79
C PRO A 120 15.55 -3.70 14.76
N ASP A 121 16.42 -4.54 14.20
CA ASP A 121 17.17 -5.55 14.96
C ASP A 121 18.14 -4.91 15.97
N THR A 122 18.65 -3.72 15.66
CA THR A 122 19.65 -3.01 16.47
C THR A 122 19.07 -1.78 17.17
N GLU A 123 19.66 -1.38 18.30
CA GLU A 123 19.29 -0.16 19.01
C GLU A 123 19.40 1.08 18.11
N ARG A 124 20.53 1.21 17.38
CA ARG A 124 20.74 2.28 16.41
C ARG A 124 19.69 2.28 15.29
N GLY A 125 19.19 1.10 14.89
CA GLY A 125 18.09 1.01 13.95
C GLY A 125 16.78 1.53 14.52
N ARG A 126 16.46 1.21 15.78
CA ARG A 126 15.26 1.73 16.46
C ARG A 126 15.33 3.25 16.62
N GLU A 127 16.49 3.81 16.91
CA GLU A 127 16.70 5.26 16.93
C GLU A 127 16.46 5.88 15.55
N MET A 128 17.05 5.31 14.50
CA MET A 128 16.83 5.81 13.13
C MET A 128 15.36 5.71 12.71
N LYS A 129 14.63 4.67 13.08
CA LYS A 129 13.21 4.52 12.75
C LYS A 129 12.32 5.61 13.36
N LYS A 130 12.73 6.18 14.50
CA LYS A 130 12.01 7.31 15.12
C LYS A 130 12.18 8.61 14.33
N ILE A 131 13.31 8.75 13.62
CA ILE A 131 13.68 9.95 12.88
C ILE A 131 13.23 9.84 11.42
N ILE A 132 13.41 8.66 10.83
CA ILE A 132 13.20 8.38 9.41
C ILE A 132 11.98 7.48 9.29
N ARG A 133 10.97 7.92 8.54
CA ARG A 133 9.75 7.15 8.27
C ARG A 133 9.96 6.06 7.21
N ALA A 134 11.09 5.36 7.23
CA ALA A 134 11.39 4.27 6.30
C ALA A 134 10.99 2.89 6.86
N PRO A 135 10.75 1.88 6.00
CA PRO A 135 10.56 0.50 6.42
C PRO A 135 11.77 -0.06 7.19
N THR A 136 11.50 -0.88 8.19
CA THR A 136 12.47 -1.60 9.02
C THR A 136 13.48 -2.36 8.18
N ARG A 137 13.02 -3.00 7.10
CA ARG A 137 13.90 -3.76 6.19
C ARG A 137 14.96 -2.88 5.54
N ILE A 138 14.60 -1.67 5.12
CA ILE A 138 15.54 -0.70 4.54
C ILE A 138 16.55 -0.28 5.62
N ILE A 139 16.06 0.06 6.82
CA ILE A 139 16.89 0.46 7.96
C ILE A 139 17.91 -0.63 8.30
N ASP A 140 17.46 -1.88 8.49
CA ASP A 140 18.34 -2.99 8.84
C ASP A 140 19.34 -3.32 7.73
N ARG A 141 18.94 -3.20 6.45
CA ARG A 141 19.85 -3.36 5.31
C ARG A 141 20.97 -2.32 5.33
N VAL A 142 20.63 -1.04 5.50
CA VAL A 142 21.60 0.07 5.54
C VAL A 142 22.58 -0.09 6.71
N ILE A 143 22.09 -0.48 7.88
CA ILE A 143 22.96 -0.73 9.06
C ILE A 143 23.91 -1.88 8.78
N ARG A 144 23.38 -3.00 8.26
CA ARG A 144 24.19 -4.19 7.98
C ARG A 144 25.29 -3.89 6.95
N GLU A 145 24.96 -3.18 5.88
CA GLU A 145 25.94 -2.77 4.87
C GLU A 145 27.00 -1.84 5.44
N SER A 146 26.59 -0.87 6.26
CA SER A 146 27.52 0.07 6.92
C SER A 146 28.45 -0.65 7.90
N ALA A 147 27.91 -1.54 8.74
CA ALA A 147 28.68 -2.36 9.65
C ALA A 147 29.65 -3.27 8.90
N THR A 148 29.22 -3.90 7.82
CA THR A 148 30.07 -4.76 6.99
C THR A 148 31.24 -3.97 6.37
N LYS A 149 30.98 -2.76 5.86
CA LYS A 149 32.02 -1.87 5.32
C LYS A 149 33.04 -1.46 6.40
N LEU A 150 32.58 -1.19 7.62
CA LEU A 150 33.46 -0.85 8.75
C LEU A 150 34.30 -2.05 9.20
N LEU A 151 33.69 -3.22 9.37
CA LEU A 151 34.38 -4.43 9.82
C LEU A 151 35.50 -4.86 8.85
N LYS A 152 35.32 -4.68 7.54
CA LYS A 152 36.37 -4.91 6.53
C LYS A 152 37.63 -4.06 6.71
N ARG A 153 37.57 -2.97 7.48
CA ARG A 153 38.73 -2.10 7.76
C ARG A 153 39.59 -2.60 8.92
N PHE A 154 39.09 -3.53 9.72
CA PHE A 154 39.83 -4.11 10.83
C PHE A 154 40.45 -5.45 10.41
N PRO A 155 41.71 -5.74 10.78
CA PRO A 155 42.32 -7.02 10.46
C PRO A 155 41.58 -8.15 11.19
N VAL A 156 41.24 -9.21 10.45
CA VAL A 156 40.67 -10.43 11.04
C VAL A 156 41.78 -11.13 11.80
N LYS A 157 41.68 -11.23 13.13
CA LYS A 157 42.57 -12.13 13.90
C LYS A 157 42.29 -13.57 13.44
N GLY A 158 43.24 -14.15 12.71
CA GLY A 158 43.19 -15.54 12.27
C GLY A 158 43.08 -16.51 13.45
N LYS A 159 42.52 -17.70 13.19
CA LYS A 159 42.49 -18.82 14.16
C LYS A 159 43.93 -19.14 14.61
N PRO A 160 44.16 -19.43 15.90
CA PRO A 160 45.39 -20.09 16.33
C PRO A 160 45.49 -21.44 15.61
N ASN A 161 46.69 -21.75 15.11
CA ASN A 161 47.06 -23.06 14.55
C ASN A 161 46.79 -24.20 15.54
#